data_AF-A0AA43EVN5-F1
#
_entry.id   AF-A0AA43EVN5-F1
#
_cell.length_a   1.000
_cell.length_b   1.000
_cell.length_c   1.000
_cell.angle_alpha   90.00
_cell.angle_beta   90.00
_cell.angle_gamma   90.00
#
_symmetry.space_group_name_H-M   'P 1'
#
loop_
_entity.id
_entity.type
_entity.pdbx_description
1 polymer ?
#
loop_
_entity_poly.entity_id
_entity_poly.type
_entity_poly.pdbx_seq_one_letter_code
_entity_poly.pdbx_strand_id
1 'polypeptide(L)'
;MKRLFEGIPSGIWVLGFVSMLMDISSEMIHSLLPLFMVTTLGASTVAVGLVEGLAESLALVVKVFSGTLSDYLGRRKGLAVFGYALGAFTKPLFALAPGVGMVLTARLLDRVGKGVRGAPRDALVADIAPPQLRGAAFGLRQSLDTVGAFIGPLVAVGLMLLWANDFRAVFWVAVIPGLMAVALLVFGIQEPGRRHTETKTNPIQRHNLRRLDSAYWWVVGIGSVFTLARFSEAFLVLRAEEGGMPIAYIPLVMVAMNLVYAASAYPFGKLSDAMSHTKLLVL
;
A
#
# COMPACT_ATOMS: atom_id res chain seq x y z
N MET A 1 6.41 5.58 -26.91
CA MET A 1 6.44 5.96 -25.48
C MET A 1 5.98 7.40 -25.24
N LYS A 2 6.48 8.44 -25.98
CA LYS A 2 6.04 9.85 -25.80
C LYS A 2 4.51 10.09 -25.91
N ARG A 3 3.81 9.42 -26.82
CA ARG A 3 2.34 9.54 -27.00
C ARG A 3 1.47 8.95 -25.87
N LEU A 4 2.02 8.15 -24.96
CA LEU A 4 1.24 7.49 -23.88
C LEU A 4 0.99 8.40 -22.67
N PHE A 5 1.83 9.43 -22.48
CA PHE A 5 1.74 10.35 -21.33
C PHE A 5 1.26 11.75 -21.73
N GLU A 6 1.18 12.04 -23.03
CA GLU A 6 0.57 13.27 -23.56
C GLU A 6 -0.93 13.28 -23.20
N GLY A 7 -1.35 14.31 -22.45
CA GLY A 7 -2.75 14.49 -22.06
C GLY A 7 -3.14 13.91 -20.68
N ILE A 8 -2.21 13.31 -19.93
CA ILE A 8 -2.49 12.93 -18.53
C ILE A 8 -2.59 14.21 -17.66
N PRO A 9 -3.71 14.42 -16.94
CA PRO A 9 -3.87 15.60 -16.10
C PRO A 9 -2.82 15.66 -14.98
N SER A 10 -2.41 16.87 -14.60
CA SER A 10 -1.43 17.11 -13.52
C SER A 10 -1.85 16.48 -12.19
N GLY A 11 -3.15 16.43 -11.90
CA GLY A 11 -3.67 15.78 -10.68
C GLY A 11 -3.30 14.29 -10.58
N ILE A 12 -3.17 13.58 -11.71
CA ILE A 12 -2.74 12.17 -11.71
C ILE A 12 -1.27 12.05 -11.32
N TRP A 13 -0.42 12.94 -11.82
CA TRP A 13 1.00 13.00 -11.42
C TRP A 13 1.12 13.28 -9.93
N VAL A 14 0.35 14.24 -9.41
CA VAL A 14 0.33 14.54 -7.97
C VAL A 14 -0.10 13.31 -7.17
N LEU A 15 -1.18 12.62 -7.55
CA LEU A 15 -1.60 11.37 -6.88
C LEU A 15 -0.54 10.26 -6.93
N GLY A 16 0.17 10.18 -8.05
CA GLY A 16 1.29 9.27 -8.24
C GLY A 16 2.45 9.57 -7.28
N PHE A 17 2.91 10.82 -7.22
CA PHE A 17 3.99 11.24 -6.31
C PHE A 17 3.59 11.16 -4.83
N VAL A 18 2.34 11.49 -4.50
CA VAL A 18 1.78 11.27 -3.15
C VAL A 18 1.85 9.80 -2.76
N SER A 19 1.52 8.89 -3.68
CA SER A 19 1.62 7.44 -3.45
C SER A 19 3.09 7.01 -3.29
N MET A 20 3.96 7.41 -4.21
CA MET A 20 5.40 7.15 -4.16
C MET A 20 6.03 7.60 -2.84
N LEU A 21 5.77 8.83 -2.40
CA LEU A 21 6.34 9.38 -1.17
C LEU A 21 5.85 8.64 0.08
N MET A 22 4.56 8.29 0.16
CA MET A 22 4.14 7.45 1.28
C MET A 22 4.77 6.08 1.19
N ASP A 23 4.87 5.47 0.01
CA ASP A 23 5.43 4.12 -0.08
C ASP A 23 6.93 4.11 0.27
N ILE A 24 7.70 5.14 -0.08
CA ILE A 24 9.06 5.32 0.45
C ILE A 24 9.04 5.33 1.99
N SER A 25 8.18 6.15 2.59
CA SER A 25 8.01 6.25 4.04
C SER A 25 7.64 4.91 4.69
N SER A 26 6.62 4.24 4.15
CA SER A 26 6.08 2.99 4.69
C SER A 26 7.07 1.84 4.50
N GLU A 27 7.66 1.68 3.32
CA GLU A 27 8.56 0.56 3.02
C GLU A 27 9.93 0.70 3.69
N MET A 28 10.40 1.92 3.99
CA MET A 28 11.56 2.13 4.89
C MET A 28 11.31 1.48 6.26
N ILE A 29 10.09 1.61 6.79
CA ILE A 29 9.74 1.00 8.07
C ILE A 29 9.46 -0.48 7.89
N HIS A 30 8.59 -0.88 6.95
CA HIS A 30 8.07 -2.25 6.86
C HIS A 30 9.17 -3.26 6.52
N SER A 31 10.19 -2.86 5.75
CA SER A 31 11.36 -3.70 5.45
C SER A 31 12.28 -3.96 6.65
N LEU A 32 12.24 -3.11 7.68
CA LEU A 32 13.07 -3.20 8.88
C LEU A 32 12.28 -3.59 10.14
N LEU A 33 10.96 -3.39 10.14
CA LEU A 33 10.10 -3.55 11.31
C LEU A 33 10.17 -4.96 11.93
N PRO A 34 10.15 -6.06 11.15
CA PRO A 34 10.28 -7.41 11.71
C PRO A 34 11.60 -7.60 12.48
N LEU A 35 12.71 -7.09 11.91
CA LEU A 35 14.04 -7.16 12.54
C LEU A 35 14.08 -6.33 13.81
N PHE A 36 13.56 -5.11 13.79
CA PHE A 36 13.49 -4.26 14.96
C PHE A 36 12.70 -4.94 16.10
N MET A 37 11.58 -5.56 15.77
CA MET A 37 10.78 -6.30 16.75
C MET A 37 11.55 -7.47 17.37
N VAL A 38 12.22 -8.30 16.56
CA VAL A 38 12.91 -9.50 17.07
C VAL A 38 14.23 -9.14 17.76
N THR A 39 15.09 -8.37 17.09
CA THR A 39 16.47 -8.12 17.54
C THR A 39 16.56 -7.05 18.64
N THR A 40 15.72 -6.00 18.57
CA THR A 40 15.79 -4.86 19.49
C THR A 40 14.75 -4.95 20.60
N LEU A 41 13.52 -5.39 20.28
CA LEU A 41 12.44 -5.49 21.26
C LEU A 41 12.28 -6.88 21.88
N GLY A 42 13.05 -7.88 21.42
CA GLY A 42 12.98 -9.25 21.94
C GLY A 42 11.66 -9.97 21.63
N ALA A 43 10.96 -9.57 20.57
CA ALA A 43 9.70 -10.18 20.17
C ALA A 43 9.91 -11.59 19.62
N SER A 44 8.94 -12.47 19.84
CA SER A 44 8.90 -13.77 19.16
C SER A 44 8.46 -13.62 17.70
N THR A 45 8.85 -14.56 16.85
CA THR A 45 8.39 -14.64 15.45
C THR A 45 6.86 -14.81 15.36
N VAL A 46 6.25 -15.47 16.35
CA VAL A 46 4.78 -15.58 16.48
C VAL A 46 4.16 -14.19 16.70
N ALA A 47 4.75 -13.35 17.55
CA ALA A 47 4.27 -12.00 17.77
C ALA A 47 4.37 -11.15 16.50
N VAL A 48 5.45 -11.28 15.73
CA VAL A 48 5.59 -10.63 14.41
C VAL A 48 4.47 -11.10 13.47
N GLY A 49 4.23 -12.41 13.38
CA GLY A 49 3.16 -12.97 12.56
C GLY A 49 1.77 -12.46 12.93
N LEU A 50 1.47 -12.34 14.22
CA LEU A 50 0.20 -11.77 14.70
C LEU A 50 0.07 -10.29 14.37
N VAL A 51 1.13 -9.50 14.58
CA VAL A 51 1.13 -8.07 14.26
C VAL A 51 0.89 -7.86 12.77
N GLU A 52 1.64 -8.54 11.91
CA GLU A 52 1.51 -8.44 10.45
C GLU A 52 0.16 -8.96 9.97
N GLY A 53 -0.31 -10.11 10.49
CA GLY A 53 -1.60 -10.69 10.10
C GLY A 53 -2.79 -9.81 10.47
N LEU A 54 -2.82 -9.28 11.70
CA LEU A 54 -3.88 -8.37 12.15
C LEU A 54 -3.85 -7.05 11.37
N ALA A 55 -2.67 -6.51 11.14
CA ALA A 55 -2.46 -5.29 10.37
C ALA A 55 -3.02 -5.41 8.95
N GLU A 56 -2.61 -6.44 8.22
CA GLU A 56 -3.03 -6.66 6.83
C GLU A 56 -4.53 -6.92 6.72
N SER A 57 -5.05 -7.75 7.64
CA SER A 57 -6.49 -8.04 7.71
C SER A 57 -7.30 -6.77 7.97
N LEU A 58 -6.87 -5.94 8.92
CA LEU A 58 -7.54 -4.69 9.24
C LEU A 58 -7.53 -3.72 8.06
N ALA A 59 -6.41 -3.58 7.35
CA ALA A 59 -6.35 -2.74 6.15
C ALA A 59 -7.38 -3.17 5.10
N LEU A 60 -7.51 -4.47 4.83
CA LEU A 60 -8.45 -5.00 3.85
C LEU A 60 -9.91 -4.77 4.28
N VAL A 61 -10.25 -5.05 5.55
CA VAL A 61 -11.59 -4.81 6.10
C VAL A 61 -11.94 -3.32 6.01
N VAL A 62 -11.06 -2.44 6.48
CA VAL A 62 -11.28 -0.98 6.44
C VAL A 62 -11.42 -0.49 5.01
N LYS A 63 -10.65 -1.04 4.05
CA LYS A 63 -10.74 -0.67 2.63
C LYS A 63 -12.15 -0.88 2.07
N VAL A 64 -12.81 -1.99 2.40
CA VAL A 64 -14.19 -2.28 1.95
C VAL A 64 -15.17 -1.20 2.40
N PHE A 65 -15.12 -0.80 3.68
CA PHE A 65 -16.02 0.24 4.22
C PHE A 65 -15.63 1.66 3.80
N SER A 66 -14.33 1.92 3.56
CA SER A 66 -13.87 3.24 3.15
C SER A 66 -14.39 3.63 1.76
N GLY A 67 -14.55 2.68 0.85
CA GLY A 67 -15.10 2.92 -0.48
C GLY A 67 -16.56 3.36 -0.39
N THR A 68 -17.37 2.63 0.37
CA THR A 68 -18.78 2.98 0.55
C THR A 68 -18.97 4.29 1.30
N LEU A 69 -18.12 4.56 2.30
CA LEU A 69 -18.11 5.84 3.00
C LEU A 69 -17.71 6.99 2.06
N SER A 70 -16.74 6.77 1.18
CA SER A 70 -16.31 7.75 0.17
C SER A 70 -17.42 8.10 -0.80
N ASP A 71 -18.12 7.09 -1.30
CA ASP A 71 -19.25 7.28 -2.22
C ASP A 71 -20.43 7.97 -1.51
N TYR A 72 -20.71 7.59 -0.25
CA TYR A 72 -21.78 8.19 0.54
C TYR A 72 -21.53 9.65 0.94
N LEU A 73 -20.32 9.95 1.42
CA LEU A 73 -19.93 11.31 1.82
C LEU A 73 -19.70 12.21 0.61
N GLY A 74 -19.33 11.63 -0.54
CA GLY A 74 -18.95 12.36 -1.75
C GLY A 74 -17.74 13.26 -1.55
N ARG A 75 -16.87 12.95 -0.58
CA ARG A 75 -15.66 13.71 -0.21
C ARG A 75 -14.43 12.81 -0.34
N ARG A 76 -13.95 12.66 -1.57
CA ARG A 76 -12.86 11.74 -1.89
C ARG A 76 -11.52 12.27 -1.40
N LYS A 77 -11.27 13.58 -1.57
CA LYS A 77 -10.00 14.21 -1.12
C LYS A 77 -9.89 14.19 0.39
N GLY A 78 -10.96 14.54 1.11
CA GLY A 78 -10.95 14.60 2.58
C GLY A 78 -10.60 13.24 3.22
N LEU A 79 -11.20 12.15 2.75
CA LEU A 79 -10.90 10.82 3.25
C LEU A 79 -9.50 10.35 2.86
N ALA A 80 -9.05 10.66 1.63
CA ALA A 80 -7.68 10.38 1.23
C ALA A 80 -6.69 11.11 2.15
N VAL A 81 -6.84 12.42 2.34
CA VAL A 81 -5.97 13.22 3.23
C VAL A 81 -5.97 12.65 4.64
N PHE A 82 -7.13 12.32 5.20
CA PHE A 82 -7.21 11.72 6.54
C PHE A 82 -6.44 10.40 6.63
N GLY A 83 -6.64 9.48 5.68
CA GLY A 83 -5.93 8.20 5.69
C GLY A 83 -4.42 8.34 5.44
N TYR A 84 -3.99 9.26 4.56
CA TYR A 84 -2.58 9.59 4.36
C TYR A 84 -1.97 10.22 5.62
N ALA A 85 -2.68 11.15 6.28
CA ALA A 85 -2.23 11.78 7.51
C ALA A 85 -2.12 10.79 8.66
N LEU A 86 -3.14 9.94 8.84
CA LEU A 86 -3.09 8.85 9.83
C LEU A 86 -1.90 7.94 9.57
N GLY A 87 -1.63 7.61 8.31
CA GLY A 87 -0.40 6.94 7.90
C GLY A 87 0.84 7.73 8.33
N ALA A 88 1.00 9.00 7.95
CA ALA A 88 2.22 9.77 8.23
C ALA A 88 2.49 9.96 9.74
N PHE A 89 1.46 10.20 10.53
CA PHE A 89 1.60 10.45 11.97
C PHE A 89 1.86 9.19 12.80
N THR A 90 1.75 7.98 12.23
CA THR A 90 2.15 6.76 12.93
C THR A 90 3.65 6.48 12.82
N LYS A 91 4.36 7.08 11.86
CA LYS A 91 5.82 6.89 11.66
C LYS A 91 6.62 7.20 12.94
N PRO A 92 6.39 8.33 13.64
CA PRO A 92 7.05 8.61 14.92
C PRO A 92 6.76 7.58 16.00
N LEU A 93 5.58 6.95 15.99
CA LEU A 93 5.22 5.95 17.00
C LEU A 93 6.09 4.69 16.87
N PHE A 94 6.53 4.32 15.66
CA PHE A 94 7.48 3.22 15.48
C PHE A 94 8.87 3.59 16.01
N ALA A 95 9.35 4.81 15.75
CA ALA A 95 10.64 5.29 16.23
C ALA A 95 10.71 5.37 17.76
N LEU A 96 9.59 5.77 18.39
CA LEU A 96 9.46 5.92 19.83
C LEU A 96 9.04 4.63 20.56
N ALA A 97 8.76 3.55 19.83
CA ALA A 97 8.20 2.35 20.42
C ALA A 97 9.15 1.73 21.48
N PRO A 98 8.71 1.62 22.75
CA PRO A 98 9.48 0.97 23.80
C PRO A 98 9.29 -0.56 23.79
N GLY A 99 8.30 -1.06 23.03
CA GLY A 99 7.96 -2.48 23.01
C GLY A 99 6.90 -2.82 21.96
N VAL A 100 6.63 -4.12 21.83
CA VAL A 100 5.77 -4.70 20.78
C VAL A 100 4.34 -4.17 20.80
N GLY A 101 3.78 -3.86 21.97
CA GLY A 101 2.41 -3.31 22.08
C GLY A 101 2.24 -1.95 21.40
N MET A 102 3.25 -1.07 21.51
CA MET A 102 3.23 0.22 20.81
C MET A 102 3.44 0.03 19.30
N VAL A 103 4.31 -0.91 18.90
CA VAL A 103 4.47 -1.29 17.49
C VAL A 103 3.16 -1.81 16.90
N LEU A 104 2.46 -2.71 17.60
CA LEU A 104 1.15 -3.21 17.18
C LEU A 104 0.17 -2.05 16.99
N THR A 105 0.07 -1.15 17.96
CA THR A 105 -0.85 0.00 17.89
C THR A 105 -0.50 0.91 16.70
N ALA A 106 0.77 1.26 16.53
CA ALA A 106 1.25 2.05 15.40
C ALA A 106 0.97 1.36 14.05
N ARG A 107 1.17 0.04 13.99
CA ARG A 107 0.92 -0.80 12.80
C ARG A 107 -0.56 -0.85 12.44
N LEU A 108 -1.43 -1.07 13.41
CA LEU A 108 -2.87 -1.07 13.18
C LEU A 108 -3.34 0.30 12.70
N LEU A 109 -2.88 1.40 13.30
CA LEU A 109 -3.22 2.76 12.86
C LEU A 109 -2.70 3.06 11.45
N ASP A 110 -1.46 2.66 11.12
CA ASP A 110 -0.88 2.80 9.77
C ASP A 110 -1.75 2.06 8.74
N ARG A 111 -2.20 0.85 9.08
CA ARG A 111 -3.05 0.02 8.22
C ARG A 111 -4.49 0.52 8.11
N VAL A 112 -5.07 1.08 9.17
CA VAL A 112 -6.33 1.83 9.08
C VAL A 112 -6.15 3.01 8.12
N GLY A 113 -5.07 3.77 8.22
CA GLY A 113 -4.74 4.85 7.29
C GLY A 113 -4.68 4.38 5.83
N LYS A 114 -3.96 3.27 5.58
CA LYS A 114 -3.87 2.62 4.25
C LYS A 114 -5.25 2.16 3.73
N GLY A 115 -6.07 1.59 4.61
CA GLY A 115 -7.44 1.17 4.29
C GLY A 115 -8.32 2.36 3.90
N VAL A 116 -8.34 3.41 4.73
CA VAL A 116 -9.19 4.59 4.52
C VAL A 116 -8.81 5.38 3.28
N ARG A 117 -7.52 5.51 2.96
CA ARG A 117 -7.07 6.31 1.81
C ARG A 117 -7.19 5.59 0.46
N GLY A 118 -7.17 4.26 0.45
CA GLY A 118 -7.01 3.46 -0.77
C GLY A 118 -8.15 3.67 -1.77
N ALA A 119 -9.39 3.36 -1.36
CA ALA A 119 -10.55 3.50 -2.23
C ALA A 119 -10.83 4.96 -2.66
N PRO A 120 -10.82 5.97 -1.75
CA PRO A 120 -10.99 7.37 -2.16
C PRO A 120 -9.92 7.86 -3.14
N ARG A 121 -8.66 7.45 -2.98
CA ARG A 121 -7.59 7.82 -3.91
C ARG A 121 -7.81 7.23 -5.29
N ASP A 122 -8.13 5.94 -5.38
CA ASP A 122 -8.37 5.28 -6.67
C ASP A 122 -9.61 5.89 -7.35
N ALA A 123 -10.61 6.29 -6.57
CA ALA A 123 -11.76 7.05 -7.04
C ALA A 123 -11.38 8.45 -7.55
N LEU A 124 -10.44 9.17 -6.91
CA LEU A 124 -9.92 10.45 -7.43
C LEU A 124 -9.17 10.27 -8.76
N VAL A 125 -8.39 9.20 -8.92
CA VAL A 125 -7.75 8.87 -10.21
C VAL A 125 -8.81 8.70 -11.29
N ALA A 126 -9.88 7.95 -11.01
CA ALA A 126 -10.95 7.68 -11.96
C ALA A 126 -11.77 8.93 -12.34
N ASP A 127 -11.92 9.90 -11.42
CA ASP A 127 -12.61 11.17 -11.66
C ASP A 127 -11.79 12.15 -12.48
N ILE A 128 -10.49 12.22 -12.21
CA ILE A 128 -9.57 13.15 -12.87
C ILE A 128 -9.23 12.64 -14.28
N ALA A 129 -9.07 11.32 -14.45
CA ALA A 129 -8.63 10.72 -15.71
C ALA A 129 -9.76 10.72 -16.76
N PRO A 130 -9.49 11.24 -17.98
CA PRO A 130 -10.39 11.07 -19.13
C PRO A 130 -10.65 9.58 -19.39
N PRO A 131 -11.87 9.16 -19.80
CA PRO A 131 -12.22 7.75 -19.99
C PRO A 131 -11.24 6.97 -20.86
N GLN A 132 -10.72 7.60 -21.91
CA GLN A 132 -9.77 7.00 -22.86
C GLN A 132 -8.37 6.80 -22.27
N LEU A 133 -8.02 7.52 -21.19
CA LEU A 133 -6.70 7.51 -20.56
C LEU A 133 -6.70 6.85 -19.18
N ARG A 134 -7.83 6.30 -18.71
CA ARG A 134 -7.93 5.71 -17.36
C ARG A 134 -6.91 4.60 -17.10
N GLY A 135 -6.72 3.69 -18.06
CA GLY A 135 -5.72 2.63 -17.94
C GLY A 135 -4.31 3.19 -17.77
N ALA A 136 -3.93 4.19 -18.57
CA ALA A 136 -2.63 4.86 -18.46
C ALA A 136 -2.48 5.64 -17.14
N ALA A 137 -3.55 6.28 -16.65
CA ALA A 137 -3.54 7.00 -15.38
C ALA A 137 -3.32 6.06 -14.17
N PHE A 138 -4.06 4.94 -14.11
CA PHE A 138 -3.86 3.92 -13.09
C PHE A 138 -2.48 3.27 -13.20
N GLY A 139 -2.02 2.99 -14.43
CA GLY A 139 -0.70 2.43 -14.71
C GLY A 139 0.43 3.35 -14.25
N LEU A 140 0.35 4.65 -14.54
CA LEU A 140 1.32 5.65 -14.08
C LEU A 140 1.34 5.73 -12.55
N ARG A 141 0.17 5.82 -11.90
CA ARG A 141 0.09 5.86 -10.44
C ARG A 141 0.68 4.59 -9.82
N GLN A 142 0.37 3.42 -10.36
CA GLN A 142 0.93 2.15 -9.89
C GLN A 142 2.44 2.07 -10.12
N SER A 143 2.95 2.60 -11.24
CA SER A 143 4.39 2.62 -11.52
C SER A 143 5.14 3.47 -10.50
N LEU A 144 4.61 4.66 -10.18
CA LEU A 144 5.19 5.53 -9.15
C LEU A 144 5.12 4.91 -7.75
N ASP A 145 4.05 4.16 -7.45
CA ASP A 145 3.93 3.34 -6.23
C ASP A 145 5.08 2.33 -6.13
N THR A 146 5.29 1.54 -7.18
CA THR A 146 6.37 0.53 -7.24
C THR A 146 7.75 1.15 -7.15
N VAL A 147 7.97 2.32 -7.75
CA VAL A 147 9.20 3.10 -7.58
C VAL A 147 9.40 3.47 -6.11
N GLY A 148 8.35 3.91 -5.41
CA GLY A 148 8.42 4.21 -3.98
C GLY A 148 8.76 2.97 -3.15
N ALA A 149 8.13 1.83 -3.45
CA ALA A 149 8.38 0.57 -2.78
C ALA A 149 9.77 -0.03 -3.04
N PHE A 150 10.41 0.38 -4.13
CA PHE A 150 11.81 0.04 -4.42
C PHE A 150 12.79 0.99 -3.72
N ILE A 151 12.53 2.31 -3.77
CA ILE A 151 13.39 3.33 -3.17
C ILE A 151 13.40 3.24 -1.64
N GLY A 152 12.24 3.00 -1.01
CA GLY A 152 12.11 2.95 0.46
C GLY A 152 13.12 2.00 1.12
N PRO A 153 13.12 0.70 0.80
CA PRO A 153 14.06 -0.26 1.37
C PRO A 153 15.54 0.03 1.02
N LEU A 154 15.81 0.61 -0.17
CA LEU A 154 17.18 1.03 -0.54
C LEU A 154 17.69 2.18 0.33
N VAL A 155 16.83 3.18 0.59
CA VAL A 155 17.16 4.27 1.51
C VAL A 155 17.36 3.72 2.91
N ALA A 156 16.52 2.79 3.36
CA ALA A 156 16.68 2.11 4.64
C ALA A 156 18.05 1.40 4.75
N VAL A 157 18.47 0.63 3.74
CA VAL A 157 19.80 0.00 3.71
C VAL A 157 20.92 1.04 3.82
N GLY A 158 20.88 2.10 3.00
CA GLY A 158 21.90 3.15 3.02
C GLY A 158 22.03 3.82 4.38
N LEU A 159 20.91 4.10 5.04
CA LEU A 159 20.88 4.72 6.37
C LEU A 159 21.29 3.75 7.48
N MET A 160 20.91 2.47 7.41
CA MET A 160 21.38 1.45 8.35
C MET A 160 22.90 1.29 8.30
N LEU A 161 23.49 1.32 7.10
CA LEU A 161 24.95 1.31 6.94
C LEU A 161 25.60 2.58 7.51
N LEU A 162 25.02 3.75 7.23
CA LEU A 162 25.55 5.05 7.67
C LEU A 162 25.49 5.22 9.20
N TRP A 163 24.45 4.69 9.85
CA TRP A 163 24.16 4.88 11.27
C TRP A 163 24.35 3.62 12.11
N ALA A 164 25.20 2.70 11.66
CA ALA A 164 25.58 1.50 12.42
C ALA A 164 24.38 0.69 12.95
N ASN A 165 23.39 0.48 12.08
CA ASN A 165 22.13 -0.24 12.34
C ASN A 165 21.15 0.42 13.32
N ASP A 166 21.16 1.75 13.45
CA ASP A 166 20.13 2.46 14.23
C ASP A 166 18.76 2.48 13.52
N PHE A 167 17.92 1.49 13.84
CA PHE A 167 16.55 1.39 13.33
C PHE A 167 15.71 2.65 13.61
N ARG A 168 15.83 3.23 14.81
CA ARG A 168 14.97 4.34 15.24
C ARG A 168 15.30 5.61 14.46
N ALA A 169 16.58 5.85 14.19
CA ALA A 169 17.01 6.95 13.32
C ALA A 169 16.42 6.81 11.91
N VAL A 170 16.43 5.60 11.33
CA VAL A 170 15.81 5.34 10.01
C VAL A 170 14.30 5.60 10.04
N PHE A 171 13.61 5.17 11.11
CA PHE A 171 12.16 5.41 11.26
C PHE A 171 11.83 6.90 11.39
N TRP A 172 12.70 7.71 12.01
CA TRP A 172 12.53 9.17 12.03
C TRP A 172 12.66 9.78 10.63
N VAL A 173 13.60 9.32 9.81
CA VAL A 173 13.71 9.78 8.42
C VAL A 173 12.45 9.46 7.64
N ALA A 174 11.84 8.29 7.86
CA ALA A 174 10.61 7.90 7.18
C ALA A 174 9.43 8.87 7.45
N VAL A 175 9.45 9.66 8.53
CA VAL A 175 8.44 10.70 8.79
C VAL A 175 8.44 11.77 7.69
N ILE A 176 9.62 12.14 7.18
CA ILE A 176 9.80 13.22 6.20
C ILE A 176 9.01 12.95 4.90
N PRO A 177 9.24 11.85 4.16
CA PRO A 177 8.49 11.57 2.94
C PRO A 177 6.99 11.33 3.24
N GLY A 178 6.64 10.79 4.41
CA GLY A 178 5.25 10.62 4.83
C GLY A 178 4.50 11.95 4.97
N LEU A 179 5.09 12.93 5.65
CA LEU A 179 4.52 14.28 5.79
C LEU A 179 4.52 15.04 4.46
N MET A 180 5.57 14.88 3.64
CA MET A 180 5.61 15.46 2.29
C MET A 180 4.47 14.91 1.42
N ALA A 181 4.14 13.62 1.50
CA ALA A 181 3.00 13.03 0.79
C ALA A 181 1.68 13.68 1.21
N VAL A 182 1.48 13.92 2.51
CA VAL A 182 0.27 14.58 3.03
C VAL A 182 0.20 16.03 2.55
N ALA A 183 1.29 16.79 2.68
CA ALA A 183 1.35 18.17 2.22
C ALA A 183 1.08 18.27 0.71
N LEU A 184 1.71 17.40 -0.09
CA LEU A 184 1.52 17.35 -1.53
C LEU A 184 0.07 17.02 -1.92
N LEU A 185 -0.61 16.13 -1.19
CA LEU A 185 -2.01 15.82 -1.42
C LEU A 185 -2.93 16.99 -1.05
N VAL A 186 -2.64 17.68 0.05
CA VAL A 186 -3.43 18.82 0.53
C VAL A 186 -3.33 20.00 -0.44
N PHE A 187 -2.12 20.34 -0.89
CA PHE A 187 -1.87 21.53 -1.70
C PHE A 187 -1.87 21.26 -3.22
N GLY A 188 -1.51 20.06 -3.65
CA GLY A 188 -1.30 19.74 -5.07
C GLY A 188 -2.54 19.28 -5.83
N ILE A 189 -3.64 18.92 -5.14
CA ILE A 189 -4.88 18.48 -5.80
C ILE A 189 -6.03 19.36 -5.35
N GLN A 190 -6.71 19.98 -6.31
CA GLN A 190 -8.02 20.58 -6.08
C GLN A 190 -9.08 19.49 -6.24
N GLU A 191 -10.05 19.44 -5.33
CA GLU A 191 -11.12 18.43 -5.39
C GLU A 191 -11.93 18.67 -6.68
N PRO A 192 -12.09 17.66 -7.57
CA PRO A 192 -12.84 17.82 -8.81
C PRO A 192 -14.25 18.36 -8.53
N GLY A 193 -14.71 19.29 -9.37
CA GLY A 193 -16.06 19.85 -9.26
C GLY A 193 -17.12 18.76 -9.22
N ARG A 194 -18.04 18.86 -8.26
CA ARG A 194 -19.14 17.91 -8.01
C ARG A 194 -19.93 17.64 -9.30
N ARG A 195 -19.97 16.39 -9.74
CA ARG A 195 -21.11 15.87 -10.53
C ARG A 195 -22.15 15.32 -9.55
N HIS A 196 -22.98 16.22 -9.03
CA HIS A 196 -24.17 15.85 -8.26
C HIS A 196 -25.23 15.29 -9.22
N THR A 197 -25.20 13.99 -9.52
CA THR A 197 -26.28 13.37 -10.32
C THR A 197 -26.74 12.01 -9.82
N GLU A 198 -26.08 11.39 -8.84
CA GLU A 198 -26.49 10.07 -8.37
C GLU A 198 -26.95 10.09 -6.92
N THR A 199 -28.15 9.55 -6.69
CA THR A 199 -28.76 9.39 -5.38
C THR A 199 -27.85 8.59 -4.45
N LYS A 200 -27.58 9.13 -3.26
CA LYS A 200 -26.81 8.48 -2.19
C LYS A 200 -27.49 7.17 -1.79
N THR A 201 -27.09 6.06 -2.39
CA THR A 201 -27.53 4.73 -1.97
C THR A 201 -26.40 4.06 -1.19
N ASN A 202 -26.72 3.43 -0.06
CA ASN A 202 -25.76 2.62 0.66
C ASN A 202 -25.44 1.37 -0.21
N PRO A 203 -24.19 1.17 -0.66
CA PRO A 203 -23.85 0.04 -1.54
C PRO A 203 -23.99 -1.31 -0.81
N ILE A 204 -23.73 -1.36 0.50
CA ILE A 204 -23.81 -2.58 1.32
C ILE A 204 -25.24 -2.72 1.84
N GLN A 205 -26.15 -3.04 0.93
CA GLN A 205 -27.50 -3.48 1.27
C GLN A 205 -27.61 -4.99 1.06
N ARG A 206 -28.37 -5.66 1.94
CA ARG A 206 -28.67 -7.10 1.83
C ARG A 206 -29.24 -7.45 0.45
N HIS A 207 -29.98 -6.54 -0.17
CA HIS A 207 -30.51 -6.70 -1.53
C HIS A 207 -29.41 -6.76 -2.61
N ASN A 208 -28.38 -5.92 -2.52
CA ASN A 208 -27.26 -5.93 -3.47
C ASN A 208 -26.39 -7.17 -3.29
N LEU A 209 -26.19 -7.62 -2.04
CA LEU A 209 -25.46 -8.87 -1.75
C LEU A 209 -26.18 -10.10 -2.32
N ARG A 210 -27.52 -10.10 -2.34
CA ARG A 210 -28.33 -11.18 -2.95
C ARG A 210 -28.27 -11.21 -4.48
N ARG A 211 -27.78 -10.15 -5.13
CA ARG A 211 -27.57 -10.11 -6.58
C ARG A 211 -26.26 -10.76 -7.01
N LEU A 212 -25.37 -11.09 -6.07
CA LEU A 212 -24.11 -11.77 -6.34
C LEU A 212 -24.42 -13.26 -6.54
N ASP A 213 -24.10 -13.76 -7.74
CA ASP A 213 -24.39 -15.13 -8.14
C ASP A 213 -23.39 -16.14 -7.56
N SER A 214 -23.62 -17.43 -7.83
CA SER A 214 -22.74 -18.50 -7.36
C SER A 214 -21.31 -18.37 -7.91
N ALA A 215 -21.15 -17.81 -9.11
CA ALA A 215 -19.84 -17.59 -9.73
C ALA A 215 -18.99 -16.60 -8.91
N TYR A 216 -19.58 -15.50 -8.45
CA TYR A 216 -18.90 -14.58 -7.54
C TYR A 216 -18.41 -15.28 -6.26
N TRP A 217 -19.25 -16.09 -5.62
CA TRP A 217 -18.89 -16.77 -4.38
C TRP A 217 -17.83 -17.86 -4.58
N TRP A 218 -17.81 -18.52 -5.73
CA TRP A 218 -16.70 -19.41 -6.11
C TRP A 218 -15.39 -18.65 -6.23
N VAL A 219 -15.38 -17.49 -6.89
CA VAL A 219 -14.18 -16.63 -6.99
C VAL A 219 -13.72 -16.18 -5.60
N VAL A 220 -14.64 -15.77 -4.72
CA VAL A 220 -14.32 -15.41 -3.33
C VAL A 220 -13.75 -16.60 -2.57
N GLY A 221 -14.34 -17.79 -2.68
CA GLY A 221 -13.88 -19.00 -2.02
C GLY A 221 -12.47 -19.40 -2.46
N ILE A 222 -12.25 -19.50 -3.78
CA ILE A 222 -10.94 -19.81 -4.36
C ILE A 222 -9.91 -18.75 -3.96
N GLY A 223 -10.23 -17.46 -4.14
CA GLY A 223 -9.35 -16.36 -3.76
C GLY A 223 -9.01 -16.35 -2.27
N SER A 224 -9.94 -16.75 -1.40
CA SER A 224 -9.70 -16.88 0.04
C SER A 224 -8.71 -18.00 0.34
N VAL A 225 -8.84 -19.17 -0.31
CA VAL A 225 -7.89 -20.29 -0.17
C VAL A 225 -6.49 -19.88 -0.62
N PHE A 226 -6.37 -19.22 -1.78
CA PHE A 226 -5.08 -18.70 -2.24
C PHE A 226 -4.50 -17.64 -1.31
N THR A 227 -5.34 -16.78 -0.73
CA THR A 227 -4.89 -15.76 0.23
C THR A 227 -4.41 -16.37 1.54
N LEU A 228 -5.00 -17.50 1.99
CA LEU A 228 -4.52 -18.25 3.16
C LEU A 228 -3.13 -18.84 2.95
N ALA A 229 -2.74 -19.15 1.71
CA ALA A 229 -1.40 -19.63 1.38
C ALA A 229 -0.35 -18.50 1.34
N ARG A 230 -0.76 -17.23 1.34
CA ARG A 230 0.14 -16.08 1.29
C ARG A 230 0.84 -15.87 2.64
N PHE A 231 2.14 -16.13 2.70
CA PHE A 231 2.95 -15.78 3.87
C PHE A 231 3.35 -14.30 3.84
N SER A 232 3.59 -13.71 5.02
CA SER A 232 4.04 -12.32 5.14
C SER A 232 5.49 -12.17 4.69
N GLU A 233 5.76 -11.08 3.98
CA GLU A 233 7.10 -10.66 3.55
C GLU A 233 8.07 -10.51 4.75
N ALA A 234 7.51 -10.22 5.93
CA ALA A 234 8.25 -10.17 7.19
C ALA A 234 9.02 -11.47 7.49
N PHE A 235 8.46 -12.64 7.12
CA PHE A 235 9.14 -13.91 7.35
C PHE A 235 10.32 -14.13 6.39
N LEU A 236 10.33 -13.52 5.20
CA LEU A 236 11.49 -13.56 4.31
C LEU A 236 12.65 -12.74 4.88
N VAL A 237 12.33 -11.56 5.43
CA VAL A 237 13.29 -10.70 6.13
C VAL A 237 13.91 -11.45 7.31
N LEU A 238 13.08 -12.07 8.15
CA LEU A 238 13.57 -12.87 9.28
C LEU A 238 14.36 -14.10 8.82
N ARG A 239 13.94 -14.76 7.73
CA ARG A 239 14.67 -15.91 7.20
C ARG A 239 16.05 -15.53 6.63
N ALA A 240 16.18 -14.34 6.06
CA ALA A 240 17.47 -13.82 5.61
C ALA A 240 18.41 -13.52 6.78
N GLU A 241 17.87 -13.03 7.91
CA GLU A 241 18.60 -12.83 9.16
C GLU A 241 19.14 -14.16 9.71
N GLU A 242 18.28 -15.18 9.83
CA GLU A 242 18.67 -16.53 10.28
C GLU A 242 19.73 -17.15 9.36
N GLY A 243 19.74 -16.77 8.08
CA GLY A 243 20.74 -17.19 7.09
C GLY A 243 22.11 -16.49 7.24
N GLY A 244 22.28 -15.62 8.23
CA GLY A 244 23.52 -14.89 8.51
C GLY A 244 23.71 -13.63 7.67
N MET A 245 22.68 -13.13 6.98
CA MET A 245 22.77 -11.87 6.24
C MET A 245 22.95 -10.70 7.21
N PRO A 246 23.92 -9.80 6.99
CA PRO A 246 24.09 -8.64 7.86
C PRO A 246 22.83 -7.76 7.86
N ILE A 247 22.40 -7.30 9.04
CA ILE A 247 21.13 -6.60 9.29
C ILE A 247 20.88 -5.47 8.28
N ALA A 248 21.91 -4.66 7.99
CA ALA A 248 21.80 -3.53 7.06
C ALA A 248 21.38 -3.93 5.64
N TYR A 249 21.71 -5.14 5.18
CA TYR A 249 21.41 -5.61 3.82
C TYR A 249 20.08 -6.35 3.70
N ILE A 250 19.46 -6.75 4.81
CA ILE A 250 18.23 -7.54 4.78
C ILE A 250 17.08 -6.87 4.01
N PRO A 251 16.87 -5.53 4.08
CA PRO A 251 15.85 -4.88 3.26
C PRO A 251 16.04 -5.07 1.74
N LEU A 252 17.23 -5.45 1.26
CA LEU A 252 17.46 -5.80 -0.15
C LEU A 252 16.66 -7.01 -0.60
N VAL A 253 16.21 -7.87 0.32
CA VAL A 253 15.29 -8.97 0.00
C VAL A 253 13.98 -8.41 -0.56
N MET A 254 13.44 -7.35 0.04
CA MET A 254 12.24 -6.66 -0.44
C MET A 254 12.48 -5.99 -1.80
N VAL A 255 13.67 -5.39 -1.97
CA VAL A 255 14.10 -4.80 -3.25
C VAL A 255 14.12 -5.86 -4.35
N ALA A 256 14.72 -7.02 -4.08
CA ALA A 256 14.79 -8.13 -5.02
C ALA A 256 13.40 -8.66 -5.40
N MET A 257 12.50 -8.82 -4.42
CA MET A 257 11.11 -9.20 -4.70
C MET A 257 10.40 -8.17 -5.58
N ASN A 258 10.51 -6.89 -5.26
CA ASN A 258 9.88 -5.82 -6.04
C ASN A 258 10.43 -5.76 -7.46
N LEU A 259 11.72 -6.03 -7.67
CA LEU A 259 12.31 -6.16 -9.00
C LEU A 259 11.77 -7.34 -9.78
N VAL A 260 11.70 -8.52 -9.15
CA VAL A 260 11.14 -9.73 -9.78
C VAL A 260 9.67 -9.50 -10.13
N TYR A 261 8.90 -8.92 -9.23
CA TYR A 261 7.50 -8.54 -9.46
C TYR A 261 7.38 -7.58 -10.64
N ALA A 262 8.14 -6.47 -10.65
CA ALA A 262 8.07 -5.47 -11.71
C ALA A 262 8.50 -6.03 -13.07
N ALA A 263 9.55 -6.86 -13.11
CA ALA A 263 10.03 -7.50 -14.32
C ALA A 263 9.02 -8.53 -14.87
N SER A 264 8.30 -9.21 -13.98
CA SER A 264 7.29 -10.21 -14.35
C SER A 264 5.94 -9.59 -14.72
N ALA A 265 5.59 -8.44 -14.13
CA ALA A 265 4.27 -7.83 -14.29
C ALA A 265 3.91 -7.51 -15.74
N TYR A 266 4.86 -6.98 -16.54
CA TYR A 266 4.59 -6.66 -17.94
C TYR A 266 4.41 -7.90 -18.84
N PRO A 267 5.30 -8.91 -18.81
CA PRO A 267 5.08 -10.17 -19.54
C PRO A 267 3.75 -10.84 -19.21
N PHE A 268 3.41 -10.97 -17.92
CA PHE A 268 2.15 -11.58 -17.48
C PHE A 268 0.94 -10.72 -17.85
N GLY A 269 1.05 -9.39 -17.79
CA GLY A 269 0.02 -8.48 -18.27
C GLY A 269 -0.26 -8.68 -19.76
N LYS A 270 0.78 -8.74 -20.59
CA LYS A 270 0.64 -8.99 -22.03
C LYS A 270 0.06 -10.38 -22.33
N LEU A 271 0.43 -11.41 -21.56
CA LEU A 271 -0.16 -12.75 -21.65
C LEU A 271 -1.65 -12.74 -21.30
N SER A 272 -2.05 -11.98 -20.27
CA SER A 272 -3.45 -11.80 -19.88
C SER A 272 -4.29 -11.11 -20.96
N ASP A 273 -3.71 -10.18 -21.73
CA ASP A 273 -4.42 -9.53 -22.85
C ASP A 273 -4.61 -10.47 -24.05
N ALA A 274 -3.79 -11.51 -24.18
CA ALA A 274 -3.78 -12.43 -25.32
C ALA A 274 -4.42 -13.80 -25.03
N MET A 275 -4.57 -14.20 -23.77
CA MET A 275 -5.09 -15.50 -23.34
C MET A 275 -6.43 -15.36 -22.61
N SER A 276 -7.27 -16.39 -22.64
CA SER A 276 -8.46 -16.40 -21.80
C SER A 276 -8.08 -16.44 -20.32
N HIS A 277 -8.77 -15.63 -19.49
CA HIS A 277 -8.51 -15.56 -18.05
C HIS A 277 -8.49 -16.95 -17.37
N THR A 278 -9.32 -17.89 -17.83
CA THR A 278 -9.36 -19.28 -17.33
C THR A 278 -8.09 -20.07 -17.64
N LYS A 279 -7.46 -19.86 -18.80
CA LYS A 279 -6.20 -20.54 -19.16
C LYS A 279 -5.02 -19.94 -18.42
N LEU A 280 -5.04 -18.63 -18.16
CA LEU A 280 -3.99 -17.96 -17.39
C LEU A 280 -3.97 -18.41 -15.93
N LEU A 281 -5.13 -18.65 -15.32
CA LEU A 281 -5.24 -19.11 -13.92
C LEU A 281 -4.76 -20.54 -13.68
N VAL A 282 -4.65 -21.36 -14.74
CA VAL A 282 -4.22 -22.76 -14.67
C VAL A 282 -2.70 -22.89 -14.91
N LEU A 283 -2.05 -21.83 -15.40
CA LEU A 283 -0.65 -21.79 -15.82
C LEU A 283 0.24 -21.26 -14.69
#